data_AF-A0A529SA89-F1
#
_entry.id   AF-A0A529SA89-F1
#
_cell.length_a   1.000
_cell.length_b   1.000
_cell.length_c   1.000
_cell.angle_alpha   90.00
_cell.angle_beta   90.00
_cell.angle_gamma   90.00
#
_symmetry.space_group_name_H-M   'P 1'
#
loop_
_entity.id
_entity.type
_entity.pdbx_description
1 polymer ?
#
loop_
_entity_poly.entity_id
_entity_poly.type
_entity_poly.pdbx_seq_one_letter_code
_entity_poly.pdbx_strand_id
1 'polypeptide(L)'
;GETVEIRAREIEIGRLDIIEHNADKTVFEVECGKGTYVRSLARDMGRDLGCFGHIAELRRVEVEPFTPDDFVTVAELEAARFGGKAEAVQD
;
A
#
# COMPACT_ATOMS: atom_id res chain seq x y z
N GLY A 1 15.79 -18.25 -7.88
CA GLY A 1 15.81 -17.67 -6.54
C GLY A 1 15.95 -18.78 -5.53
N GLU A 2 16.55 -18.51 -4.38
CA GLU A 2 16.66 -19.46 -3.28
C GLU A 2 15.46 -19.32 -2.34
N THR A 3 14.98 -20.44 -1.80
CA THR A 3 13.89 -20.45 -0.82
C THR A 3 14.45 -20.00 0.53
N VAL A 4 13.94 -18.88 1.05
CA VAL A 4 14.28 -18.40 2.39
C VAL A 4 13.12 -18.71 3.33
N GLU A 5 13.44 -19.37 4.44
CA GLU A 5 12.49 -19.60 5.53
C GLU A 5 12.21 -18.28 6.27
N ILE A 6 10.99 -17.76 6.13
CA ILE A 6 10.54 -16.55 6.82
C ILE A 6 9.58 -16.98 7.93
N ARG A 7 9.98 -16.73 9.18
CA ARG A 7 9.11 -16.99 10.35
C ARG A 7 7.85 -16.12 10.28
N ALA A 8 6.70 -16.73 10.53
CA ALA A 8 5.45 -16.00 10.73
C ALA A 8 5.61 -14.99 11.87
N ARG A 9 5.00 -13.82 11.72
CA ARG A 9 4.94 -12.77 12.74
C ARG A 9 3.48 -12.41 12.96
N GLU A 10 3.13 -12.21 14.21
CA GLU A 10 1.86 -11.62 14.57
C GLU A 10 1.83 -10.17 14.10
N ILE A 11 0.68 -9.79 13.54
CA ILE A 11 0.41 -8.46 13.01
C ILE A 11 -0.98 -8.02 13.48
N GLU A 12 -1.19 -6.71 13.50
CA GLU A 12 -2.47 -6.12 13.89
C GLU A 12 -3.11 -5.45 12.68
N ILE A 13 -4.37 -5.82 12.40
CA ILE A 13 -5.23 -5.15 11.44
C ILE A 13 -6.25 -4.35 12.25
N GLY A 14 -6.13 -3.02 12.22
CA GLY A 14 -7.08 -2.13 12.89
C GLY A 14 -8.39 -2.00 12.12
N ARG A 15 -8.30 -1.89 10.78
CA ARG A 15 -9.45 -1.78 9.88
C ARG A 15 -9.17 -2.47 8.55
N LEU A 16 -10.19 -3.09 7.97
CA LEU A 16 -10.14 -3.70 6.65
C LEU A 16 -11.52 -3.60 5.99
N ASP A 17 -11.64 -2.65 5.06
CA ASP A 17 -12.90 -2.35 4.38
C ASP A 17 -12.82 -2.68 2.90
N ILE A 18 -13.93 -3.16 2.33
CA ILE A 18 -14.09 -3.27 0.88
C ILE A 18 -14.61 -1.94 0.35
N ILE A 19 -13.83 -1.31 -0.52
CA ILE A 19 -14.18 -0.02 -1.15
C ILE A 19 -14.89 -0.25 -2.48
N GLU A 20 -14.43 -1.25 -3.24
CA GLU A 20 -15.01 -1.63 -4.53
C GLU A 20 -14.85 -3.14 -4.73
N HIS A 21 -15.82 -3.78 -5.36
CA HIS A 21 -15.73 -5.17 -5.78
C HIS A 21 -16.36 -5.35 -7.16
N ASN A 22 -15.66 -6.06 -8.03
CA ASN A 22 -16.16 -6.52 -9.31
C ASN A 22 -15.66 -7.95 -9.60
N ALA A 23 -15.99 -8.47 -10.78
CA ALA A 23 -15.66 -9.85 -11.16
C ALA A 23 -14.15 -10.15 -11.18
N ASP A 24 -13.32 -9.14 -11.43
CA ASP A 24 -11.89 -9.31 -11.65
C ASP A 24 -11.04 -8.90 -10.43
N LYS A 25 -11.51 -7.93 -9.63
CA LYS A 25 -10.76 -7.39 -8.49
C LYS A 25 -11.65 -6.89 -7.35
N THR A 26 -11.07 -6.89 -6.16
CA THR A 26 -11.60 -6.21 -4.97
C THR A 26 -10.59 -5.18 -4.51
N VAL A 27 -11.04 -3.94 -4.28
CA VAL A 27 -10.23 -2.87 -3.70
C VAL A 27 -10.50 -2.81 -2.21
N PHE A 28 -9.43 -2.93 -1.43
CA PHE A 28 -9.49 -2.84 0.02
C PHE A 28 -8.82 -1.55 0.50
N GLU A 29 -9.40 -0.94 1.53
CA GLU A 29 -8.70 0.01 2.39
C GLU A 29 -8.31 -0.72 3.68
N VAL A 30 -7.06 -0.56 4.11
CA VAL A 30 -6.52 -1.25 5.28
C VAL A 30 -5.78 -0.29 6.19
N GLU A 31 -6.10 -0.37 7.47
CA GLU A 31 -5.33 0.22 8.56
C GLU A 31 -4.63 -0.92 9.31
N CYS A 32 -3.30 -0.88 9.38
CA CYS A 32 -2.52 -1.98 9.94
C CYS A 32 -1.28 -1.50 10.67
N GLY A 33 -0.87 -2.29 11.66
CA GLY A 33 0.35 -2.05 12.43
C GLY A 33 1.63 -2.26 11.61
N LYS A 34 2.75 -1.82 12.19
CA LYS A 34 4.09 -1.96 11.60
C LYS A 34 4.41 -3.41 11.23
N GLY A 35 5.16 -3.58 10.14
CA GLY A 35 5.61 -4.91 9.70
C GLY A 35 4.56 -5.73 8.96
N THR A 36 3.34 -5.21 8.79
CA THR A 36 2.32 -5.84 7.96
C THR A 36 2.76 -5.88 6.50
N TYR A 37 2.78 -7.09 5.93
CA TYR A 37 3.06 -7.30 4.52
C TYR A 37 1.72 -7.47 3.78
N VAL A 38 1.20 -6.38 3.21
CA VAL A 38 -0.12 -6.39 2.51
C VAL A 38 -0.17 -7.42 1.38
N ARG A 39 0.98 -7.71 0.74
CA ARG A 39 1.11 -8.80 -0.25
C ARG A 39 0.88 -10.19 0.34
N SER A 40 1.33 -10.44 1.57
CA SER A 40 1.04 -11.69 2.26
C SER A 40 -0.43 -11.78 2.63
N LEU A 41 -1.04 -10.68 3.09
CA LEU A 41 -2.47 -10.63 3.39
C LEU A 41 -3.32 -11.03 2.17
N ALA A 42 -3.07 -10.46 0.99
CA ALA A 42 -3.79 -10.83 -0.23
C ALA A 42 -3.59 -12.31 -0.64
N ARG A 43 -2.36 -12.82 -0.52
CA ARG A 43 -2.06 -14.24 -0.79
C ARG A 43 -2.84 -15.15 0.14
N ASP A 44 -2.83 -14.84 1.43
CA ASP A 44 -3.41 -15.68 2.47
C ASP A 44 -4.95 -15.65 2.41
N MET A 45 -5.56 -14.46 2.22
CA MET A 45 -7.01 -14.35 1.94
C MET A 45 -7.43 -15.12 0.68
N GLY A 46 -6.64 -15.05 -0.39
CA GLY A 46 -6.91 -15.82 -1.60
C GLY A 46 -6.94 -17.33 -1.31
N ARG A 47 -5.95 -17.84 -0.57
CA ARG A 47 -5.89 -19.25 -0.17
C ARG A 47 -7.09 -19.66 0.68
N ASP A 48 -7.47 -18.82 1.65
CA ASP A 48 -8.60 -19.10 2.55
C ASP A 48 -9.94 -19.13 1.79
N LEU A 49 -10.08 -18.32 0.73
CA LEU A 49 -11.25 -18.31 -0.15
C LEU A 49 -11.24 -19.45 -1.20
N GLY A 50 -10.22 -20.30 -1.21
CA GLY A 50 -10.08 -21.39 -2.18
C GLY A 50 -9.63 -20.94 -3.58
N CYS A 51 -9.10 -19.73 -3.70
CA CYS A 51 -8.52 -19.20 -4.93
C CYS A 51 -7.05 -18.78 -4.72
N PHE A 52 -6.53 -17.96 -5.62
CA PHE A 52 -5.25 -17.26 -5.43
C PHE A 52 -5.51 -15.76 -5.42
N GLY A 53 -4.75 -15.04 -4.60
CA GLY A 53 -4.81 -13.59 -4.51
C GLY A 53 -3.42 -12.99 -4.65
N HIS A 54 -3.32 -11.87 -5.34
CA HIS A 54 -2.12 -11.04 -5.37
C HIS A 54 -2.51 -9.57 -5.42
N ILE A 55 -1.58 -8.71 -5.03
CA ILE A 55 -1.75 -7.27 -5.09
C ILE A 55 -1.43 -6.80 -6.51
N ALA A 56 -2.44 -6.28 -7.22
CA ALA A 56 -2.27 -5.66 -8.53
C ALA A 56 -1.84 -4.18 -8.42
N GLU A 57 -2.33 -3.47 -7.40
CA GLU A 57 -2.01 -2.08 -7.12
C GLU A 57 -1.92 -1.87 -5.60
N LEU A 58 -0.98 -1.05 -5.14
CA LEU A 58 -0.83 -0.71 -3.73
C LEU A 58 -0.43 0.75 -3.57
N ARG A 59 -1.24 1.50 -2.84
CA ARG A 59 -0.91 2.87 -2.44
C ARG A 59 -0.99 2.97 -0.93
N ARG A 60 0.09 3.48 -0.33
CA ARG A 60 0.09 3.88 1.08
C ARG A 60 -0.36 5.34 1.15
N VAL A 61 -1.51 5.58 1.77
CA VAL A 61 -2.12 6.91 1.85
C VAL A 61 -1.76 7.68 3.11
N GLU A 62 -1.33 6.98 4.16
CA GLU A 62 -1.02 7.58 5.46
C GLU A 62 0.10 6.78 6.16
N VAL A 63 0.93 7.48 6.93
CA VAL A 63 1.84 6.89 7.93
C VAL A 63 1.95 7.87 9.08
N GLU A 64 1.39 7.55 10.25
CA GLU A 64 1.41 8.44 11.40
C GLU A 64 2.83 9.03 11.67
N PRO A 65 2.97 10.36 11.85
CA PRO A 65 1.91 11.39 11.91
C PRO A 65 1.54 12.04 10.55
N PHE A 66 2.04 11.52 9.43
CA PHE A 66 1.90 12.11 8.10
C PHE A 66 0.63 11.65 7.38
N THR A 67 -0.15 12.63 6.94
CA THR A 67 -1.38 12.51 6.17
C THR A 67 -1.13 12.76 4.69
N PRO A 68 -2.12 12.51 3.80
CA PRO A 68 -1.99 12.87 2.39
C PRO A 68 -1.60 14.33 2.13
N ASP A 69 -2.01 15.26 3.00
CA ASP A 69 -1.69 16.69 2.86
C ASP A 69 -0.21 17.00 3.14
N ASP A 70 0.50 16.10 3.81
CA ASP A 70 1.94 16.21 4.07
C ASP A 70 2.79 15.62 2.93
N PHE A 71 2.17 14.92 1.97
CA PHE A 71 2.90 14.21 0.92
C PHE A 71 3.38 15.18 -0.15
N VAL A 72 4.68 15.13 -0.43
CA VAL A 72 5.29 15.87 -1.53
C VAL A 72 5.81 14.91 -2.58
N THR A 73 5.64 15.29 -3.83
CA THR A 73 6.26 14.63 -4.98
C THR A 73 7.75 14.93 -5.01
N VAL A 74 8.52 14.09 -5.73
CA VAL A 74 9.94 14.34 -5.97
C VAL A 74 10.15 15.68 -6.71
N ALA A 75 9.26 16.03 -7.64
CA ALA A 75 9.32 17.29 -8.38
C ALA A 75 9.15 18.53 -7.48
N GLU A 76 8.20 18.49 -6.54
CA GLU A 76 8.02 19.58 -5.55
C GLU A 76 9.25 19.72 -4.64
N LEU A 77 9.84 18.58 -4.24
CA LEU A 77 11.07 18.57 -3.44
C LEU A 77 12.27 19.18 -4.20
N GLU A 78 12.41 18.86 -5.48
CA GLU A 78 13.46 19.41 -6.35
C GLU A 78 13.29 20.92 -6.55
N ALA A 79 12.06 21.39 -6.80
CA ALA A 79 11.75 22.80 -6.93
C ALA A 79 12.09 23.61 -5.67
N ALA A 80 11.73 23.08 -4.49
CA ALA A 80 12.02 23.71 -3.21
C ALA A 80 13.53 23.87 -2.95
N ARG A 81 14.36 22.94 -3.44
CA ARG A 81 15.83 22.99 -3.28
C ARG A 81 16.50 24.13 -4.06
N PHE A 82 15.94 24.51 -5.21
CA PHE A 82 16.57 25.47 -6.12
C PHE A 82 15.82 26.82 -6.23
N GLY A 83 14.77 27.04 -5.43
CA GLY A 83 13.98 28.28 -5.44
C GLY A 83 13.20 28.53 -6.74
N GLY A 84 13.09 27.53 -7.62
CA GLY A 84 12.38 27.62 -8.89
C GLY A 84 10.99 27.01 -8.79
N LYS A 85 9.97 27.68 -9.35
CA LYS A 85 8.61 27.15 -9.43
C LYS A 85 8.61 25.83 -10.22
N ALA A 86 8.18 24.73 -9.60
CA ALA A 86 7.89 23.49 -10.32
C ALA A 86 6.67 23.72 -11.25
N GLU A 87 6.84 23.48 -12.54
CA GLU A 87 5.72 23.27 -13.45
C GLU A 87 5.23 21.84 -13.26
N ALA A 88 3.91 21.68 -13.05
CA ALA A 88 3.29 20.38 -12.85
C ALA A 88 3.54 19.51 -14.10
N VAL A 89 4.28 18.43 -13.93
CA VAL A 89 4.41 17.39 -14.95
C VAL A 89 3.10 16.58 -14.89
N GLN A 90 2.28 16.71 -15.92
CA GLN A 90 1.15 15.81 -16.16
C GLN A 90 1.67 14.50 -16.76
N ASP A 91 1.23 13.38 -16.18
CA ASP A 91 1.46 12.00 -16.66
C ASP A 91 0.94 11.76 -18.09
#